data_AF-A0A6X8TRR6-F1
#
_entry.id   AF-A0A6X8TRR6-F1
#
_cell.length_a   1.000
_cell.length_b   1.000
_cell.length_c   1.000
_cell.angle_alpha   90.00
_cell.angle_beta   90.00
_cell.angle_gamma   90.00
#
_symmetry.space_group_name_H-M   'P 1'
#
loop_
_entity.id
_entity.type
_entity.pdbx_description
1 polymer ?
#
loop_
_entity_poly.entity_id
_entity_poly.type
_entity_poly.pdbx_seq_one_letter_code
_entity_poly.pdbx_strand_id
1 'polypeptide(L)'
;FYKYSGHMSRSENHAWPELTSIKVEAILDAFIEQWPRVELPDLWGSNSPKEEKAYRFLNELIWFINSDIPDEAIPVLGRLLNNPRFASLHKELQSIYSTQIRKKALRDFEPPTPDEIVQRLDCNSVVTVEDLRQLVLQELNDFQKAIDGGEFNSADRFYEKNERLDEVKSTEIIAERLNLRLEPQGISITPEHQLKDQNRSDFTASKLIGGKRRLLVTEVKGQWHRELYSAASAQLYDRYSIHPDAEQQGIFLVIWFGSNEIVAGRKNHGIKTAQELKTHIETVLPIDLRGLIDVF
;
A
#
# COMPACT_ATOMS: atom_id res chain seq x y z
N PHE A 1 -5.07 11.32 38.19
CA PHE A 1 -5.73 10.31 37.34
C PHE A 1 -7.25 10.50 37.18
N TYR A 2 -8.04 10.93 38.19
CA TYR A 2 -9.51 11.02 38.09
C TYR A 2 -10.13 12.34 37.56
N LYS A 3 -9.34 13.30 37.06
CA LYS A 3 -9.88 14.63 36.66
C LYS A 3 -9.89 14.91 35.14
N TYR A 4 -9.54 13.95 34.29
CA TYR A 4 -9.20 14.24 32.89
C TYR A 4 -9.86 13.32 31.85
N SER A 5 -10.98 12.67 32.19
CA SER A 5 -11.73 11.77 31.31
C SER A 5 -12.94 12.46 30.67
N GLY A 6 -12.70 13.54 29.92
CA GLY A 6 -13.71 14.25 29.14
C GLY A 6 -13.06 14.83 27.89
N HIS A 7 -13.67 14.53 26.74
CA HIS A 7 -13.50 15.08 25.39
C HIS A 7 -12.43 16.19 25.23
N MET A 8 -11.44 15.95 24.37
CA MET A 8 -10.53 16.91 23.71
C MET A 8 -10.67 18.42 24.06
N SER A 9 -10.41 18.81 25.31
CA SER A 9 -10.05 20.20 25.68
C SER A 9 -8.69 20.22 26.41
N ARG A 10 -7.81 19.30 26.03
CA ARG A 10 -6.43 19.30 26.56
C ARG A 10 -5.52 20.33 25.92
N SER A 11 -5.93 20.93 24.79
CA SER A 11 -5.31 22.15 24.26
C SER A 11 -5.53 23.37 25.15
N GLU A 12 -6.51 23.34 26.07
CA GLU A 12 -6.80 24.46 27.00
C GLU A 12 -6.11 24.31 28.36
N ASN A 13 -5.48 23.17 28.65
CA ASN A 13 -4.82 22.92 29.93
C ASN A 13 -3.30 23.15 29.83
N HIS A 14 -2.85 24.34 30.22
CA HIS A 14 -1.42 24.76 30.28
C HIS A 14 -0.48 23.83 31.07
N ALA A 15 -0.99 22.86 31.82
CA ALA A 15 -0.21 21.93 32.64
C ALA A 15 0.05 20.56 31.96
N TRP A 16 -0.55 20.28 30.80
CA TRP A 16 -0.29 19.03 30.09
C TRP A 16 0.93 19.20 29.18
N PRO A 17 1.96 18.32 29.28
CA PRO A 17 3.14 18.45 28.45
C PRO A 17 2.81 18.12 26.99
N GLU A 18 3.46 18.80 26.05
CA GLU A 18 3.48 18.36 24.66
C GLU A 18 4.10 16.96 24.57
N LEU A 19 3.28 16.03 24.07
CA LEU A 19 3.65 14.64 23.88
C LEU A 19 4.25 14.49 22.49
N THR A 20 5.58 14.40 22.43
CA THR A 20 6.30 13.99 21.23
C THR A 20 6.05 12.51 20.95
N SER A 21 6.31 12.07 19.73
CA SER A 21 6.11 10.68 19.30
C SER A 21 6.82 9.67 20.20
N ILE A 22 8.06 9.99 20.61
CA ILE A 22 8.84 9.16 21.55
C ILE A 22 8.16 9.05 22.92
N LYS A 23 7.58 10.14 23.43
CA LYS A 23 6.85 10.12 24.72
C LYS A 23 5.56 9.31 24.60
N VAL A 24 4.87 9.42 23.46
CA VAL A 24 3.69 8.61 23.16
C VAL A 24 4.04 7.13 23.17
N GLU A 25 5.09 6.73 22.46
CA GLU A 25 5.59 5.35 22.43
C GLU A 25 5.92 4.83 23.83
N ALA A 26 6.63 5.60 24.64
CA ALA A 26 6.98 5.20 26.00
C ALA A 26 5.76 4.98 26.90
N ILE A 27 4.71 5.81 26.76
CA ILE A 27 3.46 5.63 27.51
C ILE A 27 2.73 4.38 27.02
N LEU A 28 2.64 4.17 25.70
CA LEU A 28 1.99 2.99 25.14
C LEU A 28 2.70 1.71 25.57
N ASP A 29 4.03 1.65 25.47
CA ASP A 29 4.84 0.49 25.84
C ASP A 29 4.64 0.08 27.30
N ALA A 30 4.58 1.07 28.20
CA ALA A 30 4.40 0.85 29.64
C ALA A 30 3.00 0.35 30.03
N PHE A 31 1.95 0.77 29.32
CA PHE A 31 0.57 0.61 29.78
C PHE A 31 -0.33 -0.29 28.90
N ILE A 32 0.06 -0.59 27.66
CA ILE A 32 -0.82 -1.34 26.73
C ILE A 32 -1.18 -2.74 27.22
N GLU A 33 -0.26 -3.44 27.89
CA GLU A 33 -0.51 -4.78 28.46
C GLU A 33 -1.31 -4.75 29.76
N GLN A 34 -1.24 -3.65 30.51
CA GLN A 34 -1.97 -3.49 31.77
C GLN A 34 -3.45 -3.18 31.53
N TRP A 35 -3.77 -2.64 30.36
CA TRP A 35 -5.12 -2.20 29.99
C TRP A 35 -5.53 -2.83 28.65
N PRO A 36 -5.93 -4.13 28.67
CA PRO A 36 -6.31 -4.84 27.46
C PRO A 36 -7.57 -4.24 26.82
N ARG A 37 -7.78 -4.58 25.55
CA ARG A 37 -8.94 -4.14 24.78
C ARG A 37 -10.25 -4.49 25.47
N VAL A 38 -11.15 -3.51 25.55
CA VAL A 38 -12.52 -3.67 26.04
C VAL A 38 -13.48 -3.25 24.94
N GLU A 39 -14.63 -3.93 24.82
CA GLU A 39 -15.71 -3.46 23.95
C GLU A 39 -16.27 -2.15 24.50
N LEU A 40 -16.30 -1.12 23.66
CA LEU A 40 -16.71 0.21 24.05
C LEU A 40 -18.18 0.43 23.70
N PRO A 41 -19.04 0.84 24.66
CA PRO A 41 -20.41 1.22 24.35
C PRO A 41 -20.45 2.54 23.56
N ASP A 42 -21.51 2.72 22.77
CA ASP A 42 -21.76 3.93 21.99
C ASP A 42 -21.97 5.17 22.87
N LEU A 43 -22.53 4.99 24.07
CA LEU A 43 -22.74 6.04 25.08
C LEU A 43 -21.70 5.92 26.19
N TRP A 44 -20.98 7.00 26.47
CA TRP A 44 -19.94 7.04 27.51
C TRP A 44 -19.90 8.38 28.24
N GLY A 45 -19.33 8.39 29.45
CA GLY A 45 -19.25 9.59 30.28
C GLY A 45 -18.37 9.43 31.52
N SER A 46 -18.46 10.39 32.45
CA SER A 46 -17.64 10.43 33.66
C SER A 46 -17.79 9.19 34.57
N ASN A 47 -18.85 8.40 34.38
CA ASN A 47 -19.13 7.18 35.13
C ASN A 47 -18.68 5.88 34.41
N SER A 48 -18.05 5.97 33.22
CA SER A 48 -17.54 4.78 32.54
C SER A 48 -16.52 4.02 33.40
N PRO A 49 -16.48 2.67 33.30
CA PRO A 49 -15.48 1.82 33.93
C PRO A 49 -14.04 2.30 33.70
N LYS A 50 -13.15 1.94 34.63
CA LYS A 50 -11.75 2.40 34.59
C LYS A 50 -11.03 1.85 33.36
N GLU A 51 -11.38 0.63 33.00
CA GLU A 51 -10.84 -0.15 31.90
C GLU A 51 -11.23 0.50 30.55
N GLU A 52 -12.50 0.90 30.40
CA GLU A 52 -12.95 1.63 29.20
C GLU A 52 -12.28 3.01 29.08
N LYS A 53 -12.12 3.73 30.19
CA LYS A 53 -11.45 5.04 30.20
C LYS A 53 -9.97 4.91 29.83
N ALA A 54 -9.29 3.90 30.35
CA ALA A 54 -7.89 3.63 30.03
C ALA A 54 -7.74 3.25 28.56
N TYR A 55 -8.58 2.35 28.05
CA TYR A 55 -8.55 1.95 26.65
C TYR A 55 -8.84 3.11 25.69
N ARG A 56 -9.84 3.96 25.98
CA ARG A 56 -10.11 5.18 25.20
C ARG A 56 -8.92 6.14 25.25
N PHE A 57 -8.31 6.31 26.42
CA PHE A 57 -7.15 7.18 26.57
C PHE A 57 -5.96 6.72 25.71
N LEU A 58 -5.62 5.42 25.72
CA LEU A 58 -4.54 4.88 24.90
C LEU A 58 -4.85 5.01 23.39
N ASN A 59 -6.10 4.81 22.98
CA ASN A 59 -6.55 5.04 21.60
C ASN A 59 -6.51 6.52 21.19
N GLU A 60 -6.76 7.45 22.10
CA GLU A 60 -6.60 8.88 21.80
C GLU A 60 -5.13 9.28 21.75
N LEU A 61 -4.28 8.60 22.53
CA LEU A 61 -2.88 8.97 22.70
C LEU A 61 -2.07 8.86 21.41
N ILE A 62 -2.35 7.85 20.60
CA ILE A 62 -1.69 7.66 19.29
C ILE A 62 -1.88 8.87 18.37
N TRP A 63 -3.00 9.59 18.46
CA TRP A 63 -3.28 10.73 17.58
C TRP A 63 -2.36 11.93 17.85
N PHE A 64 -1.72 12.03 19.03
CA PHE A 64 -0.71 13.05 19.29
C PHE A 64 0.54 12.90 18.42
N ILE A 65 0.83 11.68 17.95
CA ILE A 65 1.92 11.46 16.98
C ILE A 65 1.67 12.26 15.69
N ASN A 66 0.40 12.53 15.34
CA ASN A 66 0.08 13.29 14.13
C ASN A 66 0.52 14.77 14.22
N SER A 67 0.70 15.30 15.43
CA SER A 67 1.13 16.68 15.65
C SER A 67 2.65 16.85 15.61
N ASP A 68 3.42 15.76 15.62
CA ASP A 68 4.88 15.79 15.60
C ASP A 68 5.44 15.94 14.17
N ILE A 69 6.74 16.21 14.06
CA ILE A 69 7.42 16.29 12.76
C ILE A 69 7.59 14.90 12.14
N PRO A 70 7.45 14.76 10.81
CA PRO A 70 7.51 13.45 10.17
C PRO A 70 8.80 12.67 10.43
N ASP A 71 9.95 13.35 10.54
CA ASP A 71 11.24 12.70 10.75
C ASP A 71 11.34 11.98 12.11
N GLU A 72 10.61 12.44 13.12
CA GLU A 72 10.54 11.82 14.45
C GLU A 72 9.35 10.86 14.57
N ALA A 73 8.21 11.20 13.93
CA ALA A 73 6.99 10.41 13.98
C ALA A 73 7.10 9.09 13.20
N ILE A 74 7.67 9.11 11.99
CA ILE A 74 7.75 7.94 11.10
C ILE A 74 8.54 6.79 11.76
N PRO A 75 9.75 6.98 12.32
CA PRO A 75 10.47 5.90 12.97
C PRO A 75 9.73 5.29 14.18
N VAL A 76 9.03 6.12 14.96
CA VAL A 76 8.23 5.67 16.10
C VAL A 76 7.06 4.80 15.63
N LEU A 77 6.29 5.29 14.65
CA LEU A 77 5.17 4.55 14.09
C LEU A 77 5.62 3.22 13.47
N GLY A 78 6.79 3.20 12.80
CA GLY A 78 7.40 1.98 12.29
C GLY A 78 7.70 0.96 13.39
N ARG A 79 8.20 1.38 14.56
CA ARG A 79 8.42 0.47 15.70
C ARG A 79 7.11 -0.04 16.29
N LEU A 80 6.10 0.84 16.43
CA LEU A 80 4.78 0.47 16.94
C LEU A 80 4.06 -0.53 16.02
N LEU A 81 4.09 -0.34 14.70
CA LEU A 81 3.49 -1.23 13.71
C LEU A 81 4.18 -2.60 13.63
N ASN A 82 5.49 -2.66 13.89
CA ASN A 82 6.23 -3.93 13.90
C ASN A 82 6.07 -4.72 15.22
N ASN A 83 5.41 -4.16 16.23
CA ASN A 83 5.26 -4.80 17.53
C ASN A 83 3.85 -5.41 17.68
N PRO A 84 3.73 -6.76 17.73
CA PRO A 84 2.44 -7.46 17.79
C PRO A 84 1.53 -7.05 18.96
N ARG A 85 2.09 -6.48 20.04
CA ARG A 85 1.31 -5.99 21.20
C ARG A 85 0.32 -4.89 20.81
N PHE A 86 0.59 -4.15 19.72
CA PHE A 86 -0.25 -3.07 19.23
C PHE A 86 -1.20 -3.49 18.10
N ALA A 87 -1.39 -4.79 17.87
CA ALA A 87 -2.23 -5.28 16.77
C ALA A 87 -3.65 -4.69 16.75
N SER A 88 -4.23 -4.40 17.92
CA SER A 88 -5.55 -3.77 18.03
C SER A 88 -5.59 -2.31 17.57
N LEU A 89 -4.44 -1.63 17.53
CA LEU A 89 -4.27 -0.23 17.13
C LEU A 89 -3.65 -0.10 15.74
N HIS A 90 -3.32 -1.21 15.08
CA HIS A 90 -2.61 -1.18 13.79
C HIS A 90 -3.35 -0.35 12.75
N LYS A 91 -4.68 -0.45 12.66
CA LYS A 91 -5.45 0.30 11.67
C LYS A 91 -5.29 1.82 11.86
N GLU A 92 -5.39 2.29 13.09
CA GLU A 92 -5.23 3.71 13.42
C GLU A 92 -3.77 4.16 13.26
N LEU A 93 -2.80 3.34 13.69
CA LEU A 93 -1.37 3.62 13.52
C LEU A 93 -0.97 3.69 12.04
N GLN A 94 -1.50 2.80 11.19
CA GLN A 94 -1.35 2.86 9.74
C GLN A 94 -1.90 4.18 9.20
N SER A 95 -3.12 4.58 9.57
CA SER A 95 -3.69 5.86 9.13
C SER A 95 -2.80 7.07 9.49
N ILE A 96 -2.24 7.08 10.69
CA ILE A 96 -1.32 8.14 11.14
C ILE A 96 0.01 8.07 10.36
N TYR A 97 0.53 6.87 10.13
CA TYR A 97 1.75 6.65 9.32
C TYR A 97 1.60 7.19 7.90
N SER A 98 0.49 6.89 7.21
CA SER A 98 0.18 7.45 5.89
C SER A 98 0.21 8.97 5.89
N THR A 99 -0.39 9.57 6.92
CA THR A 99 -0.49 11.02 7.06
C THR A 99 0.89 11.65 7.22
N GLN A 100 1.76 11.06 8.05
CA GLN A 100 3.12 11.55 8.29
C GLN A 100 4.01 11.40 7.06
N ILE A 101 3.91 10.27 6.37
CA ILE A 101 4.63 10.05 5.12
C ILE A 101 4.19 11.07 4.05
N ARG A 102 2.90 11.33 3.91
CA ARG A 102 2.39 12.36 2.99
C ARG A 102 2.89 13.76 3.35
N LYS A 103 2.91 14.12 4.64
CA LYS A 103 3.49 15.40 5.11
C LYS A 103 4.97 15.50 4.73
N LYS A 104 5.74 14.42 4.90
CA LYS A 104 7.15 14.37 4.50
C LYS A 104 7.32 14.53 2.99
N ALA A 105 6.56 13.78 2.21
CA ALA A 105 6.60 13.85 0.74
C ALA A 105 6.25 15.25 0.21
N LEU A 106 5.24 15.92 0.79
CA LEU A 106 4.88 17.29 0.42
C LEU A 106 5.96 18.32 0.81
N ARG A 107 6.60 18.13 1.96
CA ARG A 107 7.70 19.01 2.42
C ARG A 107 8.93 18.88 1.53
N ASP A 108 9.25 17.64 1.15
CA ASP A 108 10.45 17.29 0.40
C ASP A 108 10.17 17.27 -1.13
N PHE A 109 8.99 17.75 -1.56
CA PHE A 109 8.60 17.80 -2.97
C PHE A 109 9.42 18.83 -3.73
N GLU A 110 10.16 18.36 -4.72
CA GLU A 110 10.84 19.20 -5.71
C GLU A 110 10.10 19.09 -7.04
N PRO A 111 9.57 20.19 -7.60
CA PRO A 111 8.95 20.15 -8.91
C PRO A 111 10.00 19.83 -9.99
N PRO A 112 9.62 19.12 -11.06
CA PRO A 112 10.52 18.87 -12.17
C PRO A 112 10.95 20.19 -12.81
N THR A 113 12.22 20.26 -13.21
CA THR A 113 12.78 21.39 -13.94
C THR A 113 12.16 21.51 -15.34
N PRO A 114 12.18 22.69 -15.97
CA PRO A 114 11.69 22.86 -17.34
C PRO A 114 12.33 21.89 -18.35
N ASP A 115 13.63 21.60 -18.20
CA ASP A 115 14.34 20.67 -19.07
C ASP A 115 13.86 19.22 -18.87
N GLU A 116 13.55 18.82 -17.64
CA GLU A 116 12.94 17.53 -17.33
C GLU A 116 11.52 17.40 -17.92
N ILE A 117 10.75 18.49 -17.92
CA ILE A 117 9.43 18.53 -18.56
C ILE A 117 9.58 18.37 -20.09
N VAL A 118 10.54 19.06 -20.70
CA VAL A 118 10.83 18.94 -22.15
C VAL A 118 11.31 17.53 -22.48
N GLN A 119 12.23 16.94 -21.71
CA GLN A 119 12.67 15.56 -21.92
C GLN A 119 11.55 14.54 -21.73
N ARG A 120 10.58 14.81 -20.85
CA ARG A 120 9.39 13.97 -20.69
C ARG A 120 8.50 14.04 -21.95
N LEU A 121 8.22 15.25 -22.42
CA LEU A 121 7.32 15.50 -23.56
C LEU A 121 7.93 15.07 -24.89
N ASP A 122 9.22 15.34 -25.10
CA ASP A 122 9.89 15.15 -26.39
C ASP A 122 10.63 13.80 -26.49
N CYS A 123 11.04 13.19 -25.36
CA CYS A 123 11.88 11.98 -25.35
C CYS A 123 11.27 10.81 -24.60
N ASN A 124 10.02 10.90 -24.13
CA ASN A 124 9.34 9.85 -23.35
C ASN A 124 10.15 9.41 -22.11
N SER A 125 11.00 10.29 -21.58
CA SER A 125 11.87 9.95 -20.47
C SER A 125 11.06 9.86 -19.17
N VAL A 126 11.21 8.74 -18.47
CA VAL A 126 10.66 8.55 -17.13
C VAL A 126 11.49 9.36 -16.13
N VAL A 127 10.89 10.43 -15.57
CA VAL A 127 11.54 11.36 -14.63
C VAL A 127 10.98 11.23 -13.21
N THR A 128 9.82 10.58 -13.03
CA THR A 128 9.21 10.32 -11.71
C THR A 128 8.80 8.86 -11.55
N VAL A 129 8.49 8.43 -10.32
CA VAL A 129 7.93 7.08 -10.08
C VAL A 129 6.52 6.96 -10.65
N GLU A 130 5.76 8.06 -10.69
CA GLU A 130 4.46 8.10 -11.38
C GLU A 130 4.62 7.88 -12.89
N ASP A 131 5.63 8.47 -13.53
CA ASP A 131 5.92 8.21 -14.95
C ASP A 131 6.28 6.75 -15.17
N LEU A 132 7.01 6.14 -14.23
CA LEU A 132 7.35 4.71 -14.30
C LEU A 132 6.08 3.86 -14.20
N ARG A 133 5.16 4.21 -13.28
CA ARG A 133 3.84 3.56 -13.15
C ARG A 133 3.05 3.67 -14.43
N GLN A 134 2.93 4.85 -15.01
CA GLN A 134 2.18 5.07 -16.25
C GLN A 134 2.78 4.31 -17.42
N LEU A 135 4.11 4.25 -17.54
CA LEU A 135 4.77 3.49 -18.58
C LEU A 135 4.52 1.98 -18.43
N VAL A 136 4.61 1.44 -17.22
CA VAL A 136 4.29 0.02 -16.97
C VAL A 136 2.83 -0.28 -17.27
N LEU A 137 1.89 0.59 -16.88
CA LEU A 137 0.47 0.45 -17.22
C LEU A 137 0.22 0.50 -18.73
N GLN A 138 0.95 1.36 -19.46
CA GLN A 138 0.86 1.43 -20.91
C GLN A 138 1.33 0.12 -21.56
N GLU A 139 2.47 -0.43 -21.13
CA GLU A 139 2.97 -1.72 -21.62
C GLU A 139 2.03 -2.88 -21.26
N LEU A 140 1.40 -2.86 -20.09
CA LEU A 140 0.38 -3.84 -19.71
C LEU A 140 -0.85 -3.75 -20.62
N ASN A 141 -1.34 -2.54 -20.92
CA ASN A 141 -2.43 -2.33 -21.88
C ASN A 141 -2.07 -2.83 -23.28
N ASP A 142 -0.85 -2.56 -23.74
CA ASP A 142 -0.40 -3.01 -25.06
C ASP A 142 -0.18 -4.52 -25.10
N PHE A 143 0.21 -5.13 -23.97
CA PHE A 143 0.24 -6.58 -23.85
C PHE A 143 -1.17 -7.17 -23.87
N GLN A 144 -2.15 -6.57 -23.20
CA GLN A 144 -3.54 -6.99 -23.25
C GLN A 144 -4.10 -6.93 -24.69
N LYS A 145 -3.85 -5.84 -25.43
CA LYS A 145 -4.23 -5.75 -26.85
C LYS A 145 -3.58 -6.86 -27.69
N ALA A 146 -2.33 -7.21 -27.41
CA ALA A 146 -1.63 -8.29 -28.10
C ALA A 146 -2.17 -9.69 -27.74
N ILE A 147 -2.73 -9.87 -26.54
CA ILE A 147 -3.43 -11.09 -26.14
C ILE A 147 -4.79 -11.19 -26.84
N ASP A 148 -5.54 -10.09 -26.91
CA ASP A 148 -6.91 -10.07 -27.45
C ASP A 148 -6.97 -10.06 -28.99
N GLY A 149 -5.97 -9.45 -29.65
CA GLY A 149 -6.01 -9.21 -31.10
C GLY A 149 -4.66 -9.35 -31.81
N GLY A 150 -3.65 -9.93 -31.16
CA GLY A 150 -2.35 -10.15 -31.77
C GLY A 150 -2.36 -11.26 -32.83
N GLU A 151 -1.39 -11.21 -33.74
CA GLU A 151 -1.18 -12.25 -34.75
C GLU A 151 -0.70 -13.58 -34.14
N PHE A 152 -0.17 -13.52 -32.92
CA PHE A 152 0.30 -14.68 -32.16
C PHE A 152 -0.73 -15.06 -31.11
N ASN A 153 -0.89 -16.37 -30.86
CA ASN A 153 -1.75 -16.87 -29.79
C ASN A 153 -1.08 -16.70 -28.42
N SER A 154 -0.86 -15.45 -28.02
CA SER A 154 -0.16 -15.08 -26.79
C SER A 154 -0.92 -15.56 -25.54
N ALA A 155 -2.24 -15.73 -25.66
CA ALA A 155 -3.10 -16.29 -24.62
C ALA A 155 -2.71 -17.72 -24.25
N ASP A 156 -2.30 -18.56 -25.20
CA ASP A 156 -1.91 -19.96 -24.96
C ASP A 156 -0.76 -20.08 -23.96
N ARG A 157 0.10 -19.06 -23.85
CA ARG A 157 1.19 -19.05 -22.87
C ARG A 157 0.69 -19.14 -21.43
N PHE A 158 -0.55 -18.72 -21.16
CA PHE A 158 -1.18 -18.77 -19.85
C PHE A 158 -1.92 -20.09 -19.56
N TYR A 159 -1.81 -21.08 -20.45
CA TYR A 159 -2.43 -22.39 -20.29
C TYR A 159 -1.40 -23.52 -20.49
N GLU A 160 -1.51 -24.56 -19.67
CA GLU A 160 -0.79 -25.82 -19.83
C GLU A 160 -1.80 -26.98 -19.83
N LYS A 161 -1.85 -27.76 -20.92
CA LYS A 161 -2.79 -28.89 -21.09
C LYS A 161 -4.27 -28.51 -20.91
N ASN A 162 -4.68 -27.33 -21.41
CA ASN A 162 -6.02 -26.73 -21.25
C ASN A 162 -6.39 -26.33 -19.81
N GLU A 163 -5.43 -26.35 -18.88
CA GLU A 163 -5.61 -25.78 -17.55
C GLU A 163 -4.87 -24.45 -17.48
N ARG A 164 -5.46 -23.45 -16.82
CA ARG A 164 -4.79 -22.18 -16.58
C ARG A 164 -3.55 -22.36 -15.71
N LEU A 165 -2.53 -21.56 -15.96
CA LEU A 165 -1.34 -21.52 -15.10
C LEU A 165 -1.67 -20.96 -13.70
N ASP A 166 -0.78 -21.23 -12.76
CA ASP A 166 -0.82 -20.62 -11.43
C ASP A 166 -0.33 -19.17 -11.46
N GLU A 167 -0.42 -18.49 -10.32
CA GLU A 167 -0.02 -17.09 -10.20
C GLU A 167 1.46 -16.90 -10.50
N VAL A 168 2.31 -17.79 -9.98
CA VAL A 168 3.78 -17.71 -10.12
C VAL A 168 4.21 -17.76 -11.58
N LYS A 169 3.81 -18.81 -12.32
CA LYS A 169 4.19 -18.93 -13.74
C LYS A 169 3.59 -17.81 -14.58
N SER A 170 2.37 -17.37 -14.27
CA SER A 170 1.74 -16.26 -15.00
C SER A 170 2.47 -14.94 -14.76
N THR A 171 2.92 -14.68 -13.53
CA THR A 171 3.78 -13.54 -13.18
C THR A 171 5.09 -13.57 -13.94
N GLU A 172 5.76 -14.72 -14.05
CA GLU A 172 7.00 -14.85 -14.81
C GLU A 172 6.83 -14.47 -16.29
N ILE A 173 5.74 -14.90 -16.92
CA ILE A 173 5.42 -14.55 -18.31
C ILE A 173 5.24 -13.04 -18.48
N ILE A 174 4.51 -12.42 -17.56
CA ILE A 174 4.25 -10.98 -17.58
C ILE A 174 5.55 -10.20 -17.35
N ALA A 175 6.33 -10.59 -16.32
CA ALA A 175 7.59 -9.94 -15.98
C ALA A 175 8.63 -10.06 -17.10
N GLU A 176 8.76 -11.23 -17.73
CA GLU A 176 9.62 -11.43 -18.89
C GLU A 176 9.23 -10.49 -20.04
N ARG A 177 7.93 -10.43 -20.36
CA ARG A 177 7.43 -9.56 -21.43
C ARG A 177 7.72 -8.09 -21.16
N LEU A 178 7.46 -7.63 -19.93
CA LEU A 178 7.75 -6.26 -19.52
C LEU A 178 9.24 -5.96 -19.60
N ASN A 179 10.09 -6.89 -19.12
CA ASN A 179 11.54 -6.71 -19.16
C ASN A 179 12.04 -6.52 -20.60
N LEU A 180 11.59 -7.34 -21.55
CA LEU A 180 11.98 -7.25 -22.96
C LEU A 180 11.59 -5.91 -23.61
N ARG A 181 10.55 -5.23 -23.12
CA ARG A 181 10.06 -3.94 -23.65
C ARG A 181 10.72 -2.74 -22.98
N LEU A 182 11.00 -2.87 -21.68
CA LEU A 182 11.40 -1.77 -20.82
C LEU A 182 12.92 -1.70 -20.60
N GLU A 183 13.64 -2.82 -20.75
CA GLU A 183 15.10 -2.86 -20.61
C GLU A 183 15.84 -1.91 -21.58
N PRO A 184 15.45 -1.78 -22.86
CA PRO A 184 16.04 -0.78 -23.76
C PRO A 184 15.85 0.67 -23.31
N GLN A 185 14.88 0.94 -22.42
CA GLN A 185 14.59 2.25 -21.85
C GLN A 185 15.30 2.47 -20.50
N GLY A 186 16.20 1.56 -20.13
CA GLY A 186 16.95 1.58 -18.87
C GLY A 186 16.13 1.18 -17.65
N ILE A 187 15.01 0.47 -17.86
CA ILE A 187 14.14 0.00 -16.78
C ILE A 187 14.32 -1.51 -16.64
N SER A 188 14.72 -1.95 -15.46
CA SER A 188 14.92 -3.37 -15.15
C SER A 188 13.72 -3.92 -14.40
N ILE A 189 13.19 -5.06 -14.85
CA ILE A 189 12.17 -5.83 -14.13
C ILE A 189 12.86 -6.95 -13.36
N THR A 190 12.64 -7.01 -12.05
CA THR A 190 13.20 -8.05 -11.17
C THR A 190 12.07 -8.86 -10.53
N PRO A 191 11.89 -10.14 -10.90
CA PRO A 191 11.04 -11.08 -10.18
C PRO A 191 11.61 -11.40 -8.80
N GLU A 192 10.75 -11.56 -7.79
CA GLU A 192 11.20 -11.63 -6.39
C GLU A 192 11.94 -12.91 -5.99
N HIS A 193 11.78 -14.01 -6.76
CA HIS A 193 12.37 -15.32 -6.43
C HIS A 193 13.91 -15.33 -6.27
N GLN A 194 14.61 -14.22 -6.53
CA GLN A 194 16.05 -14.06 -6.37
C GLN A 194 16.50 -13.28 -5.13
N LEU A 195 15.59 -12.67 -4.36
CA LEU A 195 15.94 -11.92 -3.14
C LEU A 195 15.75 -12.80 -1.91
N LYS A 196 16.87 -13.27 -1.35
CA LYS A 196 16.88 -13.95 -0.05
C LYS A 196 16.43 -12.99 1.05
N ASP A 197 15.52 -13.49 1.88
CA ASP A 197 14.94 -12.90 3.09
C ASP A 197 13.86 -11.82 2.88
N GLN A 198 12.63 -12.26 3.13
CA GLN A 198 11.39 -11.51 3.42
C GLN A 198 10.55 -11.05 2.21
N ASN A 199 9.65 -11.91 1.73
CA ASN A 199 8.22 -11.66 1.39
C ASN A 199 7.80 -10.23 0.93
N ARG A 200 8.15 -9.77 -0.27
CA ARG A 200 8.02 -8.36 -0.70
C ARG A 200 7.76 -8.18 -2.21
N SER A 201 6.57 -8.57 -2.68
CA SER A 201 5.96 -8.33 -4.02
C SER A 201 6.35 -9.25 -5.17
N ASP A 202 5.36 -9.58 -6.01
CA ASP A 202 5.55 -10.53 -7.11
C ASP A 202 6.65 -10.11 -8.11
N PHE A 203 6.72 -8.82 -8.48
CA PHE A 203 7.87 -8.26 -9.18
C PHE A 203 8.01 -6.74 -9.00
N THR A 204 9.21 -6.23 -9.29
CA THR A 204 9.51 -4.79 -9.21
C THR A 204 10.07 -4.26 -10.54
N ALA A 205 9.67 -3.04 -10.91
CA ALA A 205 10.29 -2.28 -11.99
C ALA A 205 11.21 -1.22 -11.38
N SER A 206 12.45 -1.11 -11.84
CA SER A 206 13.40 -0.14 -11.30
C SER A 206 14.14 0.64 -12.38
N LYS A 207 14.34 1.94 -12.12
CA LYS A 207 15.07 2.85 -13.00
C LYS A 207 15.97 3.77 -12.19
N LEU A 208 17.12 4.14 -12.73
CA LEU A 208 17.96 5.19 -12.16
C LEU A 208 17.46 6.56 -12.66
N ILE A 209 16.99 7.41 -11.74
CA ILE A 209 16.44 8.73 -12.03
C ILE A 209 17.13 9.74 -11.11
N GLY A 210 17.77 10.77 -11.68
CA GLY A 210 18.50 11.78 -10.90
C GLY A 210 19.61 11.19 -10.01
N GLY A 211 20.24 10.09 -10.44
CA GLY A 211 21.27 9.38 -9.67
C GLY A 211 20.75 8.55 -8.49
N LYS A 212 19.43 8.52 -8.26
CA LYS A 212 18.78 7.66 -7.24
C LYS A 212 18.06 6.51 -7.92
N ARG A 213 18.10 5.32 -7.30
CA ARG A 213 17.30 4.19 -7.76
C ARG A 213 15.86 4.44 -7.35
N ARG A 214 14.96 4.41 -8.32
CA ARG A 214 13.52 4.50 -8.14
C ARG A 214 12.91 3.14 -8.43
N LEU A 215 11.93 2.75 -7.63
CA LEU A 215 11.34 1.43 -7.71
C LEU A 215 9.82 1.54 -7.75
N LEU A 216 9.18 0.74 -8.60
CA LEU A 216 7.75 0.55 -8.67
C LEU A 216 7.46 -0.90 -8.32
N VAL A 217 6.55 -1.10 -7.38
CA VAL A 217 6.15 -2.43 -6.92
C VAL A 217 4.90 -2.88 -7.66
N THR A 218 4.87 -4.13 -8.07
CA THR A 218 3.68 -4.76 -8.65
C THR A 218 3.30 -5.99 -7.86
N GLU A 219 2.07 -6.03 -7.37
CA GLU A 219 1.47 -7.22 -6.77
C GLU A 219 0.56 -7.88 -7.81
N VAL A 220 0.73 -9.17 -8.03
CA VAL A 220 -0.04 -9.98 -8.97
C VAL A 220 -0.92 -10.96 -8.19
N LYS A 221 -2.20 -11.00 -8.54
CA LYS A 221 -3.15 -11.99 -8.00
C LYS A 221 -4.01 -12.56 -9.11
N GLY A 222 -4.20 -13.88 -9.10
CA GLY A 222 -5.24 -14.51 -9.89
C GLY A 222 -6.61 -14.19 -9.32
N GLN A 223 -7.63 -14.11 -10.17
CA GLN A 223 -9.00 -13.85 -9.71
C GLN A 223 -9.47 -14.83 -8.62
N TRP A 224 -8.96 -16.07 -8.62
CA TRP A 224 -9.32 -17.12 -7.67
C TRP A 224 -8.73 -16.93 -6.27
N HIS A 225 -7.76 -16.02 -6.09
CA HIS A 225 -7.03 -15.86 -4.83
C HIS A 225 -7.98 -15.44 -3.70
N ARG A 226 -8.01 -16.19 -2.58
CA ARG A 226 -8.98 -15.99 -1.49
C ARG A 226 -8.90 -14.60 -0.86
N GLU A 227 -7.71 -14.03 -0.84
CA GLU A 227 -7.42 -12.70 -0.29
C GLU A 227 -7.42 -11.60 -1.35
N LEU A 228 -8.00 -11.79 -2.53
CA LEU A 228 -7.96 -10.81 -3.63
C LEU A 228 -8.27 -9.37 -3.17
N TYR A 229 -9.34 -9.18 -2.39
CA TYR A 229 -9.75 -7.86 -1.90
C TYR A 229 -8.91 -7.35 -0.71
N SER A 230 -8.49 -8.24 0.19
CA SER A 230 -7.67 -7.86 1.35
C SER A 230 -6.21 -7.62 0.97
N ALA A 231 -5.68 -8.33 -0.05
CA ALA A 231 -4.35 -8.13 -0.59
C ALA A 231 -4.20 -6.74 -1.21
N ALA A 232 -5.22 -6.29 -1.96
CA ALA A 232 -5.23 -4.95 -2.55
C ALA A 232 -5.11 -3.82 -1.51
N SER A 233 -5.59 -4.03 -0.28
CA SER A 233 -5.55 -3.01 0.77
C SER A 233 -4.40 -3.22 1.77
N ALA A 234 -4.21 -4.44 2.28
CA ALA A 234 -3.26 -4.73 3.35
C ALA A 234 -1.83 -4.98 2.84
N GLN A 235 -1.66 -5.81 1.81
CA GLN A 235 -0.31 -6.20 1.35
C GLN A 235 0.40 -5.04 0.68
N LEU A 236 -0.34 -4.21 -0.05
CA LEU A 236 0.20 -3.01 -0.67
C LEU A 236 0.70 -2.04 0.41
N TYR A 237 -0.17 -1.63 1.33
CA TYR A 237 0.17 -0.66 2.38
C TYR A 237 1.36 -1.07 3.28
N ASP A 238 1.35 -2.32 3.76
CA ASP A 238 2.40 -2.84 4.66
C ASP A 238 3.76 -2.98 3.93
N ARG A 239 3.75 -3.26 2.62
CA ARG A 239 4.98 -3.40 1.81
C ARG A 239 5.57 -2.05 1.38
N TYR A 240 4.73 -1.03 1.12
CA TYR A 240 5.18 0.32 0.75
C TYR A 240 5.81 1.10 1.91
N SER A 241 5.43 0.77 3.14
CA SER A 241 5.97 1.39 4.34
C SER A 241 7.46 1.11 4.58
N ILE A 242 8.03 0.12 3.88
CA ILE A 242 9.38 -0.42 4.12
C ILE A 242 10.42 0.09 3.08
N HIS A 243 10.00 0.44 1.86
CA HIS A 243 10.93 0.88 0.80
C HIS A 243 10.86 2.39 0.54
N PRO A 244 11.82 3.20 1.07
CA PRO A 244 11.85 4.63 0.84
C PRO A 244 11.99 5.01 -0.65
N ASP A 245 12.50 4.09 -1.48
CA ASP A 245 12.69 4.28 -2.93
C ASP A 245 11.42 4.06 -3.77
N ALA A 246 10.35 3.51 -3.17
CA ALA A 246 9.12 3.16 -3.87
C ALA A 246 8.12 4.32 -3.99
N GLU A 247 8.36 5.44 -3.28
CA GLU A 247 7.47 6.61 -3.20
C GLU A 247 5.97 6.28 -2.96
N GLN A 248 5.69 5.11 -2.37
CA GLN A 248 4.35 4.52 -2.20
C GLN A 248 3.55 4.32 -3.48
N GLN A 249 4.19 4.25 -4.65
CA GLN A 249 3.51 4.00 -5.92
C GLN A 249 3.55 2.50 -6.26
N GLY A 250 2.48 2.00 -6.86
CA GLY A 250 2.50 0.64 -7.39
C GLY A 250 1.29 0.22 -8.19
N ILE A 251 1.29 -1.05 -8.59
CA ILE A 251 0.26 -1.64 -9.43
C ILE A 251 -0.27 -2.90 -8.75
N PHE A 252 -1.59 -3.01 -8.66
CA PHE A 252 -2.28 -4.25 -8.29
C PHE A 252 -2.82 -4.91 -9.55
N LEU A 253 -2.12 -5.92 -10.03
CA LEU A 253 -2.40 -6.62 -11.27
C LEU A 253 -3.27 -7.86 -11.00
N VAL A 254 -4.42 -7.95 -11.64
CA VAL A 254 -5.32 -9.09 -11.51
C VAL A 254 -5.37 -9.90 -12.80
N ILE A 255 -5.08 -11.19 -12.69
CA ILE A 255 -5.16 -12.11 -13.83
C ILE A 255 -6.58 -12.66 -13.95
N TRP A 256 -7.27 -12.23 -15.00
CA TRP A 256 -8.65 -12.60 -15.31
C TRP A 256 -8.71 -13.66 -16.43
N PHE A 257 -9.30 -14.81 -16.12
CA PHE A 257 -9.51 -15.95 -17.02
C PHE A 257 -10.97 -16.12 -17.45
N GLY A 258 -11.88 -15.27 -16.93
CA GLY A 258 -13.28 -15.28 -17.34
C GLY A 258 -14.25 -15.49 -16.17
N SER A 259 -15.54 -15.34 -16.48
CA SER A 259 -16.63 -15.39 -15.51
C SER A 259 -16.97 -16.78 -15.00
N ASN A 260 -16.42 -17.83 -15.62
CA ASN A 260 -16.62 -19.21 -15.19
C ASN A 260 -15.60 -19.63 -14.11
N GLU A 261 -14.53 -18.85 -13.95
CA GLU A 261 -13.50 -19.10 -12.95
C GLU A 261 -13.90 -18.51 -11.59
N ILE A 262 -13.34 -19.10 -10.53
CA ILE A 262 -13.62 -18.67 -9.16
C ILE A 262 -13.10 -17.24 -8.95
N VAL A 263 -13.86 -16.40 -8.23
CA VAL A 263 -13.40 -15.09 -7.78
C VAL A 263 -13.34 -15.04 -6.26
N ALA A 264 -12.18 -14.73 -5.68
CA ALA A 264 -11.97 -14.63 -4.24
C ALA A 264 -12.47 -15.86 -3.45
N GLY A 265 -12.24 -17.07 -4.01
CA GLY A 265 -12.76 -18.32 -3.45
C GLY A 265 -14.26 -18.58 -3.63
N ARG A 266 -15.00 -17.75 -4.37
CA ARG A 266 -16.45 -17.87 -4.62
C ARG A 266 -16.75 -18.24 -6.07
N LYS A 267 -17.61 -19.25 -6.29
CA LYS A 267 -18.10 -19.66 -7.62
C LYS A 267 -19.22 -18.77 -8.16
N ASN A 268 -20.17 -18.37 -7.31
CA ASN A 268 -21.29 -17.50 -7.69
C ASN A 268 -20.97 -16.05 -7.31
N HIS A 269 -20.00 -15.44 -8.00
CA HIS A 269 -19.54 -14.07 -7.72
C HIS A 269 -20.34 -12.99 -8.48
N GLY A 270 -21.03 -13.33 -9.58
CA GLY A 270 -21.86 -12.40 -10.34
C GLY A 270 -21.09 -11.44 -11.26
N ILE A 271 -19.75 -11.50 -11.25
CA ILE A 271 -18.85 -10.68 -12.07
C ILE A 271 -18.70 -11.32 -13.45
N LYS A 272 -19.01 -10.58 -14.51
CA LYS A 272 -19.02 -11.06 -15.90
C LYS A 272 -17.81 -10.63 -16.69
N THR A 273 -17.18 -9.52 -16.30
CA THR A 273 -16.07 -8.91 -17.05
C THR A 273 -14.91 -8.54 -16.15
N ALA A 274 -13.70 -8.46 -16.72
CA ALA A 274 -12.52 -7.96 -16.02
C ALA A 274 -12.74 -6.53 -15.50
N GLN A 275 -13.43 -5.68 -16.28
CA GLN A 275 -13.74 -4.31 -15.89
C GLN A 275 -14.63 -4.23 -14.66
N GLU A 276 -15.64 -5.11 -14.55
CA GLU A 276 -16.46 -5.20 -13.35
C GLU A 276 -15.61 -5.60 -12.13
N LEU A 277 -14.70 -6.58 -12.28
CA LEU A 277 -13.81 -6.99 -11.19
C LEU A 277 -12.91 -5.84 -10.72
N LYS A 278 -12.31 -5.12 -11.68
CA LYS A 278 -11.49 -3.93 -11.42
C LYS A 278 -12.26 -2.89 -10.59
N THR A 279 -13.45 -2.49 -11.05
CA THR A 279 -14.28 -1.52 -10.33
C THR A 279 -14.64 -2.02 -8.92
N HIS A 280 -14.95 -3.30 -8.76
CA HIS A 280 -15.20 -3.87 -7.44
C HIS A 280 -13.99 -3.74 -6.50
N ILE A 281 -12.77 -3.99 -6.98
CA ILE A 281 -11.55 -3.85 -6.17
C ILE A 281 -11.30 -2.38 -5.82
N GLU A 282 -11.44 -1.47 -6.79
CA GLU A 282 -11.27 -0.02 -6.58
C GLU A 282 -12.25 0.56 -5.54
N THR A 283 -13.47 0.02 -5.44
CA THR A 283 -14.43 0.46 -4.41
C THR A 283 -14.02 0.08 -2.99
N VAL A 284 -13.25 -1.00 -2.83
CA VAL A 284 -12.77 -1.50 -1.54
C VAL A 284 -11.44 -0.84 -1.15
N LEU A 285 -10.71 -0.26 -2.11
CA LEU A 285 -9.47 0.46 -1.84
C LEU A 285 -9.69 1.68 -0.93
N PRO A 286 -8.89 1.82 0.14
CA PRO A 286 -8.86 3.03 0.97
C PRO A 286 -8.66 4.28 0.13
N ILE A 287 -9.36 5.37 0.49
CA ILE A 287 -9.28 6.65 -0.23
C ILE A 287 -7.83 7.16 -0.28
N ASP A 288 -7.05 6.93 0.76
CA ASP A 288 -5.65 7.36 0.86
C ASP A 288 -4.71 6.69 -0.14
N LEU A 289 -5.10 5.53 -0.69
CA LEU A 289 -4.32 4.80 -1.70
C LEU A 289 -4.72 5.16 -3.14
N ARG A 290 -5.81 5.89 -3.33
CA ARG A 290 -6.28 6.29 -4.66
C ARG A 290 -5.33 7.31 -5.27
N GLY A 291 -4.82 7.01 -6.47
CA GLY A 291 -3.83 7.84 -7.18
C GLY A 291 -2.37 7.48 -6.89
N LEU A 292 -2.11 6.66 -5.86
CA LEU A 292 -0.81 6.03 -5.61
C LEU A 292 -0.76 4.61 -6.20
N ILE A 293 -1.91 3.95 -6.22
CA ILE A 293 -2.05 2.57 -6.69
C ILE A 293 -3.09 2.53 -7.82
N ASP A 294 -2.73 1.86 -8.91
CA ASP A 294 -3.68 1.47 -9.94
C ASP A 294 -4.01 -0.02 -9.84
N VAL A 295 -5.29 -0.32 -10.02
CA VAL A 295 -5.75 -1.67 -10.28
C VAL A 295 -5.73 -1.90 -11.79
N PHE A 296 -5.01 -2.93 -12.22
CA PHE A 296 -4.98 -3.38 -13.62
C PHE A 296 -5.66 -4.73 -13.74
#